data_AF-A0A5R9EGV6-F1
#
_entry.id   AF-A0A5R9EGV6-F1
#
_cell.length_a   1.000
_cell.length_b   1.000
_cell.length_c   1.000
_cell.angle_alpha   90.00
_cell.angle_beta   90.00
_cell.angle_gamma   90.00
#
_symmetry.space_group_name_H-M   'P 1'
#
loop_
_entity.id
_entity.type
_entity.pdbx_description
1 polymer ?
#
loop_
_entity_poly.entity_id
_entity_poly.type
_entity_poly.pdbx_seq_one_letter_code
_entity_poly.pdbx_strand_id
1 'polypeptide(L)'
;MCRRSHTFASPVYPCACGAPLAPPLLRGAPAEPIRHRTWTDDWVTVRCLACGRQDQWPQPELGCPCGTVLRIPVRPVTATPEPSEGAAAAHRTTTAASGAGGTFAASGTGGPGGAGGPDGPGASGVFASRDSGHTDQAGPVVPPGEAPLPSGSAEETAEDLPLPVPPHTAPELRPAFRPVTIRTARDAVTAAALYLRWLGFQQVVQPEERTTSGIDLRAQGLVAQVDPTTRPVTLRAVELLWLNGLNSSARSVVFSLAGYSADARARADDLGVPLFVMDLTGAPEPVNGPAKDLISTGA
;
A
#
# COMPACT_ATOMS: atom_id res chain seq x y z
N MET A 1 2.04 6.18 36.47
CA MET A 1 0.79 5.46 36.15
C MET A 1 -0.17 5.56 37.32
N CYS A 2 -1.47 5.75 37.04
CA CYS A 2 -2.50 6.04 38.05
C CYS A 2 -3.05 4.80 38.81
N ARG A 3 -2.55 3.58 38.54
CA ARG A 3 -2.91 2.30 39.21
C ARG A 3 -4.42 1.99 39.31
N ARG A 4 -5.26 2.58 38.45
CA ARG A 4 -6.69 2.28 38.39
C ARG A 4 -6.93 0.90 37.81
N SER A 5 -7.90 0.19 38.35
CA SER A 5 -8.38 -1.09 37.80
C SER A 5 -9.28 -0.83 36.59
N HIS A 6 -9.09 -1.63 35.55
CA HIS A 6 -9.88 -1.58 34.33
C HIS A 6 -10.36 -2.98 33.97
N THR A 7 -11.60 -3.07 33.50
CA THR A 7 -12.12 -4.28 32.87
C THR A 7 -11.84 -4.18 31.37
N PHE A 8 -11.22 -5.21 30.80
CA PHE A 8 -10.90 -5.27 29.38
C PHE A 8 -11.42 -6.56 28.77
N ALA A 9 -12.13 -6.44 27.66
CA ALA A 9 -12.57 -7.56 26.82
C ALA A 9 -11.83 -7.48 25.48
N SER A 10 -11.33 -8.62 25.00
CA SER A 10 -10.63 -8.66 23.71
C SER A 10 -11.61 -8.34 22.57
N PRO A 11 -11.27 -7.45 21.62
CA PRO A 11 -12.12 -7.17 20.47
C PRO A 11 -12.26 -8.40 19.58
N VAL A 12 -13.43 -8.54 18.94
CA VAL A 12 -13.77 -9.68 18.09
C VAL A 12 -13.95 -9.20 16.65
N TYR A 13 -13.23 -9.80 15.71
CA TYR A 13 -13.32 -9.50 14.28
C TYR A 13 -13.49 -10.79 13.45
N PRO A 14 -14.12 -10.71 12.27
CA PRO A 14 -14.29 -11.88 11.41
C PRO A 14 -12.98 -12.27 10.74
N CYS A 15 -12.57 -13.54 10.86
CA CYS A 15 -11.51 -14.11 10.04
C CYS A 15 -11.93 -14.17 8.56
N ALA A 16 -10.98 -14.31 7.63
CA ALA A 16 -11.26 -14.53 6.22
C ALA A 16 -12.17 -15.75 5.94
N CYS A 17 -12.24 -16.73 6.85
CA CYS A 17 -13.18 -17.86 6.78
C CYS A 17 -14.58 -17.54 7.34
N GLY A 18 -14.83 -16.34 7.83
CA GLY A 18 -16.09 -15.91 8.47
C GLY A 18 -16.19 -16.19 9.97
N ALA A 19 -15.28 -16.98 10.55
CA ALA A 19 -15.33 -17.29 11.98
C ALA A 19 -14.94 -16.07 12.85
N PRO A 20 -15.68 -15.77 13.95
CA PRO A 20 -15.29 -14.71 14.87
C PRO A 20 -13.99 -15.06 15.58
N LEU A 21 -13.06 -14.12 15.61
CA LEU A 21 -11.74 -14.29 16.20
C LEU A 21 -11.42 -13.14 17.13
N ALA A 22 -11.01 -13.47 18.35
CA ALA A 22 -10.49 -12.53 19.34
C ALA A 22 -9.02 -12.87 19.64
N PRO A 23 -8.10 -11.89 19.64
CA PRO A 23 -6.72 -12.13 20.07
C PRO A 23 -6.67 -12.75 21.47
N PRO A 24 -5.96 -13.89 21.65
CA PRO A 24 -5.94 -14.60 22.93
C PRO A 24 -5.08 -13.86 23.94
N LEU A 25 -5.70 -13.18 24.92
CA LEU A 25 -4.95 -12.40 25.92
C LEU A 25 -4.07 -13.30 26.80
N LEU A 26 -2.86 -12.84 27.09
CA LEU A 26 -1.95 -13.47 28.05
C LEU A 26 -2.30 -13.00 29.47
N ARG A 27 -3.18 -13.75 30.14
CA ARG A 27 -3.61 -13.43 31.50
C ARG A 27 -2.44 -13.45 32.48
N GLY A 28 -2.39 -12.46 33.37
CA GLY A 28 -1.36 -12.33 34.40
C GLY A 28 -0.08 -11.62 33.94
N ALA A 29 0.12 -11.42 32.64
CA ALA A 29 1.21 -10.59 32.14
C ALA A 29 0.89 -9.10 32.33
N PRO A 30 1.89 -8.27 32.69
CA PRO A 30 1.69 -6.84 32.86
C PRO A 30 1.37 -6.18 31.52
N ALA A 31 0.39 -5.27 31.52
CA ALA A 31 0.14 -4.40 30.37
C ALA A 31 1.23 -3.33 30.26
N GLU A 32 1.69 -3.06 29.04
CA GLU A 32 2.84 -2.17 28.81
C GLU A 32 2.38 -0.79 28.37
N PRO A 33 2.91 0.31 28.94
CA PRO A 33 2.61 1.64 28.45
C PRO A 33 3.16 1.86 27.04
N ILE A 34 2.29 2.31 26.14
CA ILE A 34 2.69 2.72 24.80
C ILE A 34 3.29 4.11 24.89
N ARG A 35 4.62 4.19 24.75
CA ARG A 35 5.36 5.47 24.65
C ARG A 35 5.59 5.89 23.21
N HIS A 36 5.75 4.90 22.33
CA HIS A 36 5.97 5.06 20.89
C HIS A 36 5.15 4.00 20.16
N ARG A 37 4.51 4.39 19.07
CA ARG A 37 3.86 3.46 18.15
C ARG A 37 4.78 3.19 16.97
N THR A 38 5.01 1.93 16.69
CA THR A 38 5.63 1.47 15.45
C THR A 38 4.64 0.56 14.76
N TRP A 39 4.69 0.54 13.42
CA TRP A 39 3.78 -0.30 12.65
C TRP A 39 3.83 -1.76 13.10
N THR A 40 5.02 -2.30 13.38
CA THR A 40 5.20 -3.69 13.83
C THR A 40 4.52 -3.95 15.18
N ASP A 41 4.51 -2.96 16.08
CA ASP A 41 3.95 -3.12 17.44
C ASP A 41 2.42 -2.89 17.51
N ASP A 42 1.81 -2.50 16.40
CA ASP A 42 0.37 -2.27 16.28
C ASP A 42 -0.39 -3.52 15.80
N TRP A 43 0.33 -4.60 15.45
CA TRP A 43 -0.23 -5.86 14.96
C TRP A 43 0.28 -7.09 15.73
N VAL A 44 -0.60 -8.05 15.98
CA VAL A 44 -0.29 -9.39 16.50
C VAL A 44 -0.73 -10.46 15.51
N THR A 45 0.12 -11.45 15.28
CA THR A 45 -0.29 -12.68 14.57
C THR A 45 -1.18 -13.52 15.46
N VAL A 46 -2.41 -13.84 15.02
CA VAL A 46 -3.34 -14.75 15.71
C VAL A 46 -3.70 -15.91 14.79
N ARG A 47 -3.82 -17.12 15.36
CA ARG A 47 -4.27 -18.32 14.66
C ARG A 47 -5.77 -18.49 14.83
N CYS A 48 -6.49 -18.62 13.72
CA CYS A 48 -7.90 -18.98 13.74
C CYS A 48 -8.07 -20.46 14.14
N LEU A 49 -8.87 -20.73 15.16
CA LEU A 49 -9.16 -22.11 15.60
C LEU A 49 -10.11 -22.86 14.65
N ALA A 50 -10.86 -22.14 13.81
CA ALA A 50 -11.80 -22.74 12.85
C ALA A 50 -11.10 -23.20 11.56
N CYS A 51 -10.27 -22.34 10.94
CA CYS A 51 -9.61 -22.64 9.67
C CYS A 51 -8.09 -22.86 9.77
N GLY A 52 -7.49 -22.64 10.95
CA GLY A 52 -6.06 -22.82 11.19
C GLY A 52 -5.15 -21.72 10.63
N ARG A 53 -5.68 -20.77 9.84
CA ARG A 53 -4.92 -19.65 9.25
C ARG A 53 -4.29 -18.76 10.32
N GLN A 54 -3.08 -18.30 10.08
CA GLN A 54 -2.40 -17.28 10.88
C GLN A 54 -2.42 -15.97 10.11
N ASP A 55 -3.05 -14.94 10.69
CA ASP A 55 -3.14 -13.60 10.08
C ASP A 55 -2.79 -12.53 11.13
N GLN A 56 -2.54 -11.31 10.64
CA GLN A 56 -2.32 -10.13 11.47
C GLN A 56 -3.65 -9.56 11.97
N TRP A 57 -3.72 -9.29 13.27
CA TRP A 57 -4.83 -8.62 13.94
C TRP A 57 -4.35 -7.39 14.70
N PRO A 58 -5.18 -6.36 14.88
CA PRO A 58 -4.82 -5.20 15.67
C PRO A 58 -4.40 -5.60 17.09
N GLN A 59 -3.27 -5.07 17.54
CA GLN A 59 -2.80 -5.24 18.90
C GLN A 59 -3.84 -4.65 19.88
N PRO A 60 -4.32 -5.40 20.89
CA PRO A 60 -5.34 -4.89 21.79
C PRO A 60 -4.76 -3.80 22.72
N GLU A 61 -5.41 -2.64 22.76
CA GLU A 61 -5.01 -1.50 23.56
C GLU A 61 -6.12 -1.04 24.52
N LEU A 62 -5.72 -0.50 25.68
CA LEU A 62 -6.61 0.06 26.69
C LEU A 62 -6.22 1.53 26.97
N GLY A 63 -7.13 2.45 26.67
CA GLY A 63 -7.03 3.84 27.09
C GLY A 63 -7.40 4.01 28.56
N CYS A 64 -6.48 4.54 29.36
CA CYS A 64 -6.75 4.89 30.75
C CYS A 64 -7.18 6.37 30.86
N PRO A 65 -8.19 6.73 31.67
CA PRO A 65 -8.62 8.12 31.87
C PRO A 65 -7.53 9.07 32.41
N CYS A 66 -6.41 8.55 32.91
CA CYS A 66 -5.25 9.39 33.26
C CYS A 66 -4.33 9.74 32.07
N GLY A 67 -4.75 9.41 30.84
CA GLY A 67 -4.06 9.75 29.59
C GLY A 67 -3.01 8.73 29.13
N THR A 68 -2.79 7.64 29.88
CA THR A 68 -1.89 6.56 29.46
C THR A 68 -2.63 5.55 28.59
N VAL A 69 -2.03 5.12 27.49
CA VAL A 69 -2.50 3.99 26.67
C VAL A 69 -1.65 2.75 27.01
N LEU A 70 -2.30 1.63 27.27
CA LEU A 70 -1.67 0.37 27.63
C LEU A 70 -1.85 -0.66 26.52
N ARG A 71 -0.77 -1.31 26.12
CA ARG A 71 -0.79 -2.50 25.27
C ARG A 71 -1.13 -3.72 26.12
N ILE A 72 -2.19 -4.44 25.74
CA ILE A 72 -2.61 -5.65 26.43
C ILE A 72 -1.86 -6.85 25.83
N PRO A 73 -1.15 -7.65 26.64
CA PRO A 73 -0.34 -8.75 26.14
C PRO A 73 -1.22 -9.88 25.60
N VAL A 74 -0.78 -10.48 24.51
CA VAL A 74 -1.45 -11.52 23.73
C VAL A 74 -0.55 -12.75 23.68
N ARG A 75 -1.13 -13.94 23.70
CA ARG A 75 -0.39 -15.19 23.60
C ARG A 75 0.21 -15.28 22.20
N PRO A 76 1.54 -15.39 22.05
CA PRO A 76 2.17 -15.54 20.75
C PRO A 76 1.70 -16.83 20.08
N VAL A 77 1.43 -16.77 18.77
CA VAL A 77 0.94 -17.91 17.98
C VAL A 77 1.98 -19.03 17.88
N THR A 78 3.26 -18.70 17.93
CA THR A 78 4.37 -19.65 18.03
C THR A 78 5.63 -18.87 18.37
N ALA A 79 6.02 -18.84 19.65
CA ALA A 79 7.42 -19.11 19.93
C ALA A 79 7.53 -20.63 19.89
N THR A 80 8.30 -21.18 18.96
CA THR A 80 8.99 -22.44 19.24
C THR A 80 9.59 -22.30 20.63
N PRO A 81 9.43 -23.25 21.57
CA PRO A 81 10.28 -23.22 22.75
C PRO A 81 11.71 -23.32 22.21
N GLU A 82 12.42 -22.19 22.18
CA GLU A 82 13.87 -22.20 22.25
C GLU A 82 14.21 -23.22 23.33
N PRO A 83 15.03 -24.24 23.07
CA PRO A 83 15.54 -25.05 24.15
C PRO A 83 16.20 -24.07 25.11
N SER A 84 15.60 -23.92 26.27
CA SER A 84 16.22 -23.24 27.39
C SER A 84 17.56 -23.92 27.62
N GLU A 85 18.64 -23.31 27.14
CA GLU A 85 19.98 -23.63 27.61
C GLU A 85 19.93 -23.48 29.12
N GLY A 86 20.05 -24.64 29.76
CA GLY A 86 19.68 -24.84 31.13
C GLY A 86 20.39 -23.86 32.06
N ALA A 87 19.62 -23.41 33.04
CA ALA A 87 20.15 -23.16 34.35
C ALA A 87 20.99 -24.38 34.80
N ALA A 88 22.31 -24.20 34.85
CA ALA A 88 23.18 -24.97 35.73
C ALA A 88 23.97 -23.96 36.57
N ALA A 89 23.36 -23.53 37.67
CA ALA A 89 24.06 -22.87 38.74
C ALA A 89 25.00 -23.86 39.43
N ALA A 90 26.28 -23.50 39.44
CA ALA A 90 27.28 -23.70 40.49
C ALA A 90 27.24 -25.00 41.34
N HIS A 91 28.35 -25.76 41.30
CA HIS A 91 29.13 -26.04 42.51
C HIS A 91 30.62 -26.31 42.21
N ARG A 92 31.46 -25.70 43.06
CA ARG A 92 32.93 -25.79 43.20
C ARG A 92 33.36 -27.25 43.50
N THR A 93 34.60 -27.73 43.33
CA THR A 93 35.86 -27.31 43.99
C THR A 93 37.01 -28.25 43.55
N THR A 94 38.23 -27.71 43.32
CA THR A 94 39.62 -28.26 43.51
C THR A 94 39.97 -29.70 43.04
N THR A 95 41.12 -30.04 42.43
CA THR A 95 42.52 -29.70 42.75
C THR A 95 43.45 -30.20 41.61
N ALA A 96 44.68 -29.66 41.58
CA ALA A 96 45.77 -29.83 40.61
C ALA A 96 46.31 -31.26 40.37
N ALA A 97 46.98 -31.47 39.21
CA ALA A 97 48.40 -31.88 39.14
C ALA A 97 48.96 -31.86 37.70
N SER A 98 50.26 -31.58 37.66
CA SER A 98 51.19 -31.32 36.56
C SER A 98 51.48 -32.50 35.61
N GLY A 99 52.06 -32.18 34.44
CA GLY A 99 52.81 -33.14 33.63
C GLY A 99 53.27 -32.59 32.28
N ALA A 100 54.52 -32.13 32.22
CA ALA A 100 55.19 -31.62 31.02
C ALA A 100 55.76 -32.74 30.13
N GLY A 101 55.99 -32.43 28.85
CA GLY A 101 57.05 -33.06 28.04
C GLY A 101 56.67 -33.35 26.58
N GLY A 102 57.46 -32.80 25.64
CA GLY A 102 57.58 -33.36 24.29
C GLY A 102 57.71 -32.36 23.14
N THR A 103 58.92 -32.25 22.62
CA THR A 103 59.46 -31.32 21.61
C THR A 103 59.29 -31.75 20.13
N PHE A 104 59.18 -30.74 19.25
CA PHE A 104 59.61 -30.53 17.84
C PHE A 104 59.92 -31.67 16.84
N ALA A 105 59.34 -31.57 15.63
CA ALA A 105 59.99 -31.45 14.30
C ALA A 105 58.90 -31.25 13.20
N ALA A 106 58.85 -30.13 12.47
CA ALA A 106 59.38 -29.88 11.09
C ALA A 106 58.58 -30.61 9.98
N SER A 107 58.17 -30.10 8.80
CA SER A 107 58.33 -28.88 7.97
C SER A 107 57.19 -28.97 6.91
N GLY A 108 56.78 -27.99 6.10
CA GLY A 108 57.30 -26.69 5.68
C GLY A 108 56.19 -25.90 4.95
N THR A 109 56.31 -24.57 4.90
CA THR A 109 56.66 -23.76 3.70
C THR A 109 55.59 -23.77 2.59
N GLY A 110 55.01 -22.67 2.14
CA GLY A 110 55.39 -21.25 2.27
C GLY A 110 54.21 -20.31 2.01
N GLY A 111 54.42 -19.05 2.36
CA GLY A 111 53.42 -17.98 2.32
C GLY A 111 53.33 -17.24 0.98
N PRO A 112 53.23 -15.90 0.99
CA PRO A 112 51.92 -15.27 0.96
C PRO A 112 51.82 -14.12 -0.06
N GLY A 113 50.59 -13.59 -0.20
CA GLY A 113 50.37 -12.15 -0.31
C GLY A 113 49.99 -11.61 -1.69
N GLY A 114 49.00 -10.70 -1.69
CA GLY A 114 48.71 -9.85 -2.84
C GLY A 114 47.31 -9.26 -2.82
N ALA A 115 47.08 -8.27 -1.95
CA ALA A 115 45.89 -7.42 -1.95
C ALA A 115 45.97 -6.36 -3.06
N GLY A 116 44.88 -6.17 -3.82
CA GLY A 116 44.76 -5.18 -4.88
C GLY A 116 43.88 -3.98 -4.49
N GLY A 117 44.56 -2.83 -4.32
CA GLY A 117 44.29 -1.44 -4.75
C GLY A 117 42.87 -0.87 -4.95
N PRO A 118 42.66 0.41 -4.54
CA PRO A 118 41.49 1.24 -4.87
C PRO A 118 41.76 2.35 -5.93
N ASP A 119 40.67 3.02 -6.31
CA ASP A 119 40.47 4.41 -6.78
C ASP A 119 41.10 4.98 -8.08
N GLY A 120 40.20 5.51 -8.94
CA GLY A 120 40.22 6.94 -9.29
C GLY A 120 40.61 7.37 -10.72
N PRO A 121 40.16 8.55 -11.20
CA PRO A 121 39.60 8.75 -12.54
C PRO A 121 40.41 9.67 -13.48
N GLY A 122 40.05 9.72 -14.76
CA GLY A 122 40.63 10.66 -15.74
C GLY A 122 39.79 10.80 -17.01
N ALA A 123 39.49 12.04 -17.37
CA ALA A 123 38.55 12.47 -18.41
C ALA A 123 39.22 12.85 -19.74
N SER A 124 38.35 13.02 -20.75
CA SER A 124 38.44 13.93 -21.91
C SER A 124 39.19 13.49 -23.17
N GLY A 125 38.54 13.68 -24.33
CA GLY A 125 39.23 13.67 -25.63
C GLY A 125 38.34 13.51 -26.85
N VAL A 126 37.77 14.61 -27.31
CA VAL A 126 37.00 14.85 -28.54
C VAL A 126 37.69 14.33 -29.82
N PHE A 127 36.93 13.73 -30.75
CA PHE A 127 37.20 13.82 -32.19
C PHE A 127 35.88 13.95 -32.98
N ALA A 128 35.75 15.07 -33.70
CA ALA A 128 34.78 15.26 -34.76
C ALA A 128 35.39 14.78 -36.09
N SER A 129 34.59 14.15 -36.95
CA SER A 129 34.74 14.24 -38.41
C SER A 129 33.44 13.88 -39.13
N ARG A 130 33.21 14.67 -40.18
CA ARG A 130 32.03 14.82 -41.04
C ARG A 130 31.88 13.63 -42.00
N ASP A 131 30.66 13.33 -42.44
CA ASP A 131 30.33 13.46 -43.88
C ASP A 131 28.80 13.54 -44.14
N SER A 132 28.49 14.34 -45.16
CA SER A 132 27.32 14.59 -46.02
C SER A 132 26.20 13.53 -46.05
N GLY A 133 24.91 13.81 -46.34
CA GLY A 133 24.22 14.97 -46.88
C GLY A 133 22.99 14.51 -47.72
N HIS A 134 21.94 15.33 -47.73
CA HIS A 134 20.90 15.50 -48.79
C HIS A 134 19.55 14.71 -48.76
N THR A 135 18.49 15.45 -48.32
CA THR A 135 17.13 15.70 -48.89
C THR A 135 16.22 14.61 -49.48
N ASP A 136 14.97 14.53 -49.00
CA ASP A 136 13.70 15.10 -49.59
C ASP A 136 12.47 14.56 -48.81
N GLN A 137 11.67 15.39 -48.12
CA GLN A 137 10.41 16.06 -48.50
C GLN A 137 9.18 15.18 -48.89
N ALA A 138 8.09 15.41 -48.13
CA ALA A 138 6.63 15.34 -48.42
C ALA A 138 6.04 14.06 -49.05
N GLY A 139 5.12 13.33 -48.41
CA GLY A 139 3.70 13.70 -48.23
C GLY A 139 2.81 12.48 -48.60
N PRO A 140 1.53 12.43 -48.17
CA PRO A 140 0.81 11.19 -47.87
C PRO A 140 0.01 10.59 -49.05
N VAL A 141 -0.20 9.28 -49.04
CA VAL A 141 -1.13 8.58 -49.94
C VAL A 141 -2.34 8.07 -49.16
N VAL A 142 -3.51 8.58 -49.51
CA VAL A 142 -4.85 8.19 -49.07
C VAL A 142 -5.37 7.06 -49.98
N PRO A 143 -6.00 5.99 -49.46
CA PRO A 143 -6.82 5.10 -50.26
C PRO A 143 -8.31 5.56 -50.29
N PRO A 144 -9.05 5.38 -51.40
CA PRO A 144 -10.47 5.69 -51.45
C PRO A 144 -11.37 4.45 -51.27
N GLY A 145 -12.57 4.68 -50.71
CA GLY A 145 -13.82 4.15 -51.27
C GLY A 145 -14.50 2.93 -50.61
N GLU A 146 -15.48 3.22 -49.75
CA GLU A 146 -16.70 2.44 -49.44
C GLU A 146 -17.59 2.35 -50.72
N ALA A 147 -18.53 1.42 -51.01
CA ALA A 147 -19.48 0.60 -50.23
C ALA A 147 -20.16 -0.48 -51.15
N PRO A 148 -21.38 -1.05 -50.90
CA PRO A 148 -21.62 -2.50 -50.75
C PRO A 148 -22.58 -3.14 -51.78
N LEU A 149 -22.71 -4.48 -51.77
CA LEU A 149 -23.78 -5.23 -52.48
C LEU A 149 -24.20 -6.50 -51.68
N PRO A 150 -25.41 -7.08 -51.95
CA PRO A 150 -26.36 -7.46 -50.90
C PRO A 150 -26.61 -8.98 -50.73
N SER A 151 -27.28 -9.29 -49.62
CA SER A 151 -28.28 -10.34 -49.38
C SER A 151 -27.97 -11.80 -49.77
N GLY A 152 -27.76 -12.62 -48.73
CA GLY A 152 -28.10 -14.05 -48.72
C GLY A 152 -28.93 -14.36 -47.48
N SER A 153 -30.16 -14.81 -47.68
CA SER A 153 -31.11 -15.18 -46.63
C SER A 153 -30.92 -16.63 -46.17
N ALA A 154 -31.23 -16.84 -44.89
CA ALA A 154 -31.76 -18.03 -44.22
C ALA A 154 -30.89 -19.32 -44.20
N GLU A 155 -30.51 -19.74 -42.99
CA GLU A 155 -31.07 -20.97 -42.43
C GLU A 155 -31.02 -20.93 -40.89
N GLU A 156 -32.20 -21.14 -40.31
CA GLU A 156 -32.43 -21.40 -38.89
C GLU A 156 -31.71 -22.67 -38.45
N THR A 157 -31.06 -22.63 -37.30
CA THR A 157 -30.99 -23.80 -36.42
C THR A 157 -31.07 -23.32 -34.98
N ALA A 158 -32.02 -23.91 -34.27
CA ALA A 158 -32.48 -23.54 -32.95
C ALA A 158 -31.49 -23.93 -31.84
N GLU A 159 -31.67 -23.22 -30.72
CA GLU A 159 -31.40 -23.65 -29.35
C GLU A 159 -29.94 -23.79 -28.91
N ASP A 160 -29.39 -22.66 -28.47
CA ASP A 160 -28.79 -22.64 -27.13
C ASP A 160 -29.20 -21.32 -26.46
N LEU A 161 -29.95 -21.41 -25.36
CA LEU A 161 -30.47 -20.27 -24.61
C LEU A 161 -29.31 -19.54 -23.92
N PRO A 162 -28.96 -18.30 -24.30
CA PRO A 162 -28.14 -17.47 -23.44
C PRO A 162 -29.01 -17.10 -22.24
N LEU A 163 -28.55 -17.45 -21.04
CA LEU A 163 -29.08 -16.89 -19.80
C LEU A 163 -29.30 -15.38 -20.00
N PRO A 164 -30.45 -14.81 -19.57
CA PRO A 164 -30.67 -13.39 -19.66
C PRO A 164 -29.56 -12.69 -18.87
N VAL A 165 -28.59 -12.14 -19.60
CA VAL A 165 -27.64 -11.18 -19.06
C VAL A 165 -28.54 -10.08 -18.50
N PRO A 166 -28.48 -9.77 -17.18
CA PRO A 166 -29.23 -8.64 -16.66
C PRO A 166 -28.87 -7.44 -17.54
N PRO A 167 -29.83 -6.62 -17.97
CA PRO A 167 -29.52 -5.47 -18.80
C PRO A 167 -28.43 -4.69 -18.07
N HIS A 168 -27.24 -4.64 -18.65
CA HIS A 168 -26.22 -3.72 -18.20
C HIS A 168 -26.91 -2.36 -18.23
N THR A 169 -27.17 -1.81 -17.04
CA THR A 169 -27.83 -0.52 -16.88
C THR A 169 -27.11 0.44 -17.81
N ALA A 170 -27.80 0.87 -18.87
CA ALA A 170 -27.28 1.88 -19.77
C ALA A 170 -26.79 3.05 -18.89
N PRO A 171 -25.61 3.62 -19.14
CA PRO A 171 -25.08 4.67 -18.28
C PRO A 171 -26.12 5.78 -18.22
N GLU A 172 -26.80 5.91 -17.08
CA GLU A 172 -27.68 7.03 -16.81
C GLU A 172 -26.85 8.27 -17.12
N LEU A 173 -27.36 9.13 -18.02
CA LEU A 173 -26.68 10.37 -18.39
C LEU A 173 -26.34 11.11 -17.10
N ARG A 174 -25.06 11.06 -16.72
CA ARG A 174 -24.63 11.50 -15.41
C ARG A 174 -24.99 12.98 -15.28
N PRO A 175 -25.75 13.38 -14.24
CA PRO A 175 -26.18 14.77 -14.10
C PRO A 175 -24.98 15.70 -14.05
N ALA A 176 -25.13 17.00 -14.31
CA ALA A 176 -24.02 17.94 -14.16
C ALA A 176 -23.52 17.95 -12.71
N PHE A 177 -22.20 17.88 -12.51
CA PHE A 177 -21.59 17.96 -11.19
C PHE A 177 -21.86 19.34 -10.56
N ARG A 178 -22.23 19.36 -9.28
CA ARG A 178 -22.45 20.59 -8.51
C ARG A 178 -21.32 20.76 -7.47
N PRO A 179 -20.30 21.59 -7.76
CA PRO A 179 -19.15 21.74 -6.88
C PRO A 179 -19.50 22.53 -5.61
N VAL A 180 -18.67 22.37 -4.57
CA VAL A 180 -18.74 23.12 -3.32
C VAL A 180 -17.45 23.91 -3.17
N THR A 181 -17.55 25.21 -2.90
CA THR A 181 -16.38 26.08 -2.74
C THR A 181 -15.48 25.62 -1.60
N ILE A 182 -14.17 25.57 -1.84
CA ILE A 182 -13.19 25.11 -0.87
C ILE A 182 -12.63 26.32 -0.10
N ARG A 183 -12.89 26.39 1.21
CA ARG A 183 -12.31 27.41 2.11
C ARG A 183 -11.40 26.80 3.16
N THR A 184 -11.56 25.51 3.43
CA THR A 184 -10.82 24.75 4.42
C THR A 184 -10.38 23.39 3.86
N ALA A 185 -9.43 22.74 4.53
CA ALA A 185 -9.03 21.36 4.23
C ALA A 185 -10.22 20.38 4.29
N ARG A 186 -11.18 20.61 5.20
CA ARG A 186 -12.39 19.80 5.32
C ARG A 186 -13.31 19.97 4.11
N ASP A 187 -13.37 21.17 3.54
CA ASP A 187 -14.16 21.43 2.33
C ASP A 187 -13.56 20.71 1.12
N ALA A 188 -12.23 20.63 1.02
CA ALA A 188 -11.56 19.86 -0.03
C ALA A 188 -11.91 18.37 0.04
N VAL A 189 -11.91 17.78 1.24
CA VAL A 189 -12.34 16.38 1.43
C VAL A 189 -13.83 16.22 1.08
N THR A 190 -14.66 17.18 1.46
CA THR A 190 -16.09 17.17 1.14
C THR A 190 -16.35 17.26 -0.37
N ALA A 191 -15.62 18.11 -1.08
CA ALA A 191 -15.68 18.24 -2.53
C ALA A 191 -15.27 16.94 -3.23
N ALA A 192 -14.16 16.33 -2.82
CA ALA A 192 -13.72 15.02 -3.33
C ALA A 192 -14.76 13.93 -3.06
N ALA A 193 -15.37 13.89 -1.88
CA ALA A 193 -16.41 12.90 -1.54
C ALA A 193 -17.70 13.07 -2.36
N LEU A 194 -18.12 14.32 -2.62
CA LEU A 194 -19.24 14.60 -3.53
C LEU A 194 -18.92 14.16 -4.95
N TYR A 195 -17.69 14.40 -5.41
CA TYR A 195 -17.26 13.99 -6.73
C TYR A 195 -17.21 12.47 -6.91
N LEU A 196 -16.69 11.74 -5.93
CA LEU A 196 -16.68 10.27 -5.98
C LEU A 196 -18.10 9.68 -5.97
N ARG A 197 -19.02 10.25 -5.18
CA ARG A 197 -20.44 9.85 -5.22
C ARG A 197 -21.08 10.14 -6.57
N TRP A 198 -20.75 11.27 -7.16
CA TRP A 198 -21.20 11.64 -8.50
C TRP A 198 -20.67 10.69 -9.58
N LEU A 199 -19.44 10.20 -9.45
CA LEU A 199 -18.87 9.15 -10.31
C LEU A 199 -19.56 7.79 -10.16
N GLY A 200 -20.36 7.59 -9.11
CA GLY A 200 -21.12 6.36 -8.84
C GLY A 200 -20.64 5.57 -7.62
N PHE A 201 -19.55 5.98 -6.96
CA PHE A 201 -19.03 5.26 -5.80
C PHE A 201 -19.99 5.39 -4.60
N GLN A 202 -20.43 4.24 -4.09
CA GLN A 202 -21.34 4.16 -2.97
C GLN A 202 -20.59 4.15 -1.63
N GLN A 203 -21.27 4.63 -0.58
CA GLN A 203 -20.76 4.61 0.79
C GLN A 203 -19.39 5.27 0.97
N VAL A 204 -19.19 6.44 0.36
CA VAL A 204 -17.98 7.25 0.57
C VAL A 204 -17.95 7.74 2.01
N VAL A 205 -17.08 7.15 2.83
CA VAL A 205 -16.90 7.47 4.24
C VAL A 205 -15.54 8.13 4.46
N GLN A 206 -15.53 9.16 5.29
CA GLN A 206 -14.30 9.70 5.86
C GLN A 206 -13.98 8.90 7.13
N PRO A 207 -12.82 8.22 7.22
CA PRO A 207 -12.39 7.59 8.46
C PRO A 207 -12.27 8.64 9.57
N GLU A 208 -12.80 8.32 10.75
CA GLU A 208 -12.81 9.23 11.91
C GLU A 208 -11.38 9.57 12.39
N GLU A 209 -10.44 8.64 12.18
CA GLU A 209 -9.01 8.83 12.40
C GLU A 209 -8.32 9.04 11.04
N ARG A 210 -7.71 10.22 10.84
CA ARG A 210 -6.75 10.43 9.74
C ARG A 210 -5.59 9.46 9.94
N THR A 211 -5.66 8.34 9.24
CA THR A 211 -4.61 7.33 9.29
C THR A 211 -3.28 7.98 8.91
N THR A 212 -2.18 7.58 9.57
CA THR A 212 -0.80 7.98 9.20
C THR A 212 -0.48 7.68 7.72
N SER A 213 -1.29 6.82 7.09
CA SER A 213 -1.23 6.42 5.70
C SER A 213 -1.72 7.46 4.68
N GLY A 214 -2.31 8.58 5.14
CA GLY A 214 -2.78 9.66 4.26
C GLY A 214 -4.10 9.38 3.54
N ILE A 215 -4.83 8.32 3.91
CA ILE A 215 -6.15 8.01 3.34
C ILE A 215 -7.21 8.86 4.04
N ASP A 216 -7.91 9.68 3.27
CA ASP A 216 -8.97 10.57 3.76
C ASP A 216 -10.37 10.04 3.46
N LEU A 217 -10.54 9.21 2.43
CA LEU A 217 -11.83 8.69 1.99
C LEU A 217 -11.74 7.21 1.62
N ARG A 218 -12.78 6.46 1.95
CA ARG A 218 -12.98 5.06 1.50
C ARG A 218 -14.36 4.88 0.92
N ALA A 219 -14.45 4.08 -0.13
CA ALA A 219 -15.69 3.61 -0.74
C ALA A 219 -15.55 2.12 -1.07
N GLN A 220 -16.63 1.50 -1.52
CA GLN A 220 -16.56 0.12 -1.99
C GLN A 220 -15.58 0.01 -3.18
N GLY A 221 -14.46 -0.70 -2.97
CA GLY A 221 -13.43 -0.89 -3.99
C GLY A 221 -12.51 0.32 -4.27
N LEU A 222 -12.60 1.40 -3.49
CA LEU A 222 -11.81 2.62 -3.71
C LEU A 222 -11.30 3.23 -2.40
N VAL A 223 -10.06 3.69 -2.43
CA VAL A 223 -9.46 4.55 -1.41
C VAL A 223 -9.00 5.85 -2.05
N ALA A 224 -9.23 6.98 -1.38
CA ALA A 224 -8.77 8.27 -1.87
C ALA A 224 -8.04 9.08 -0.81
N GLN A 225 -7.01 9.77 -1.27
CA GLN A 225 -6.27 10.77 -0.53
C GLN A 225 -6.62 12.16 -1.06
N VAL A 226 -6.72 13.13 -0.16
CA VAL A 226 -6.96 14.54 -0.48
C VAL A 226 -5.83 15.35 0.14
N ASP A 227 -5.00 15.97 -0.69
CA ASP A 227 -3.93 16.88 -0.27
C ASP A 227 -4.39 18.34 -0.38
N PRO A 228 -4.77 18.99 0.74
CA PRO A 228 -5.19 20.39 0.75
C PRO A 228 -3.99 21.35 0.86
N THR A 229 -2.75 20.87 0.79
CA THR A 229 -1.58 21.72 0.97
C THR A 229 -1.28 22.56 -0.27
N THR A 230 -0.45 23.58 -0.10
CA THR A 230 0.05 24.42 -1.19
C THR A 230 1.31 23.86 -1.86
N ARG A 231 1.73 22.63 -1.51
CA ARG A 231 2.90 21.96 -2.08
C ARG A 231 2.47 20.86 -3.05
N PRO A 232 3.15 20.69 -4.19
CA PRO A 232 2.85 19.59 -5.08
C PRO A 232 3.01 18.23 -4.39
N VAL A 233 2.08 17.31 -4.66
CA VAL A 233 2.16 15.92 -4.23
C VAL A 233 3.40 15.29 -4.85
N THR A 234 4.18 14.60 -4.02
CA THR A 234 5.44 13.98 -4.42
C THR A 234 5.25 12.55 -4.92
N LEU A 235 6.23 12.05 -5.68
CA LEU A 235 6.29 10.66 -6.13
C LEU A 235 6.05 9.66 -5.00
N ARG A 236 6.74 9.85 -3.87
CA ARG A 236 6.64 8.95 -2.71
C ARG A 236 5.23 8.87 -2.14
N ALA A 237 4.49 10.00 -2.13
CA ALA A 237 3.11 10.02 -1.66
C ALA A 237 2.19 9.17 -2.56
N VAL A 238 2.35 9.26 -3.89
CA VAL A 238 1.59 8.45 -4.85
C VAL A 238 1.89 6.96 -4.66
N GLU A 239 3.16 6.58 -4.53
CA GLU A 239 3.54 5.18 -4.35
C GLU A 239 3.04 4.60 -3.02
N LEU A 240 3.10 5.37 -1.94
CA LEU A 240 2.57 4.95 -0.64
C LEU A 240 1.06 4.71 -0.71
N LEU A 241 0.30 5.61 -1.33
CA LEU A 241 -1.15 5.43 -1.50
C LEU A 241 -1.45 4.21 -2.39
N TRP A 242 -0.71 4.01 -3.47
CA TRP A 242 -0.89 2.85 -4.35
C TRP A 242 -0.65 1.53 -3.60
N LEU A 243 0.43 1.44 -2.82
CA LEU A 243 0.69 0.26 -1.97
C LEU A 243 -0.43 0.01 -0.96
N ASN A 244 -0.99 1.06 -0.35
CA ASN A 244 -2.12 0.92 0.58
C ASN A 244 -3.40 0.43 -0.11
N GLY A 245 -3.67 0.92 -1.33
CA GLY A 245 -4.79 0.46 -2.15
C GLY A 245 -4.64 -1.00 -2.53
N LEU A 246 -3.46 -1.40 -3.02
CA LEU A 246 -3.15 -2.80 -3.32
C LEU A 246 -3.35 -3.71 -2.12
N ASN A 247 -2.84 -3.32 -0.95
CA ASN A 247 -3.01 -4.09 0.28
C ASN A 247 -4.48 -4.26 0.69
N SER A 248 -5.32 -3.28 0.34
CA SER A 248 -6.77 -3.29 0.59
C SER A 248 -7.59 -3.85 -0.57
N SER A 249 -6.93 -4.33 -1.64
CA SER A 249 -7.58 -4.71 -2.91
C SER A 249 -8.54 -3.64 -3.44
N ALA A 250 -8.14 -2.37 -3.33
CA ALA A 250 -8.93 -1.21 -3.71
C ALA A 250 -8.15 -0.31 -4.68
N ARG A 251 -8.87 0.35 -5.58
CA ARG A 251 -8.31 1.36 -6.47
C ARG A 251 -7.93 2.61 -5.68
N SER A 252 -6.73 3.14 -5.91
CA SER A 252 -6.25 4.36 -5.26
C SER A 252 -6.51 5.59 -6.13
N VAL A 253 -7.00 6.69 -5.55
CA VAL A 253 -7.20 7.98 -6.23
C VAL A 253 -6.61 9.12 -5.40
N VAL A 254 -5.98 10.10 -6.04
CA VAL A 254 -5.46 11.30 -5.36
C VAL A 254 -6.18 12.55 -5.84
N PHE A 255 -6.55 13.42 -4.91
CA PHE A 255 -6.95 14.80 -5.16
C PHE A 255 -5.93 15.76 -4.55
N SER A 256 -5.54 16.82 -5.26
CA SER A 256 -4.58 17.81 -4.78
C SER A 256 -5.02 19.24 -5.11
N LEU A 257 -4.82 20.19 -4.19
CA LEU A 257 -5.00 21.62 -4.49
C LEU A 257 -3.81 22.23 -5.23
N ALA A 258 -2.58 21.79 -4.92
CA ALA A 258 -1.35 22.32 -5.50
C ALA A 258 -0.82 21.52 -6.69
N GLY A 259 -1.53 20.47 -7.10
CA GLY A 259 -1.12 19.56 -8.16
C GLY A 259 -0.01 18.59 -7.74
N TYR A 260 0.80 18.21 -8.71
CA TYR A 260 1.69 17.06 -8.64
C TYR A 260 3.05 17.37 -9.28
N SER A 261 4.11 16.84 -8.72
CA SER A 261 5.41 16.84 -9.38
C SER A 261 5.38 16.03 -10.69
N ALA A 262 6.32 16.27 -11.60
CA ALA A 262 6.31 15.65 -12.92
C ALA A 262 6.54 14.13 -12.85
N ASP A 263 7.46 13.71 -11.98
CA ASP A 263 7.72 12.31 -11.62
C ASP A 263 6.51 11.62 -10.99
N ALA A 264 5.76 12.30 -10.12
CA ALA A 264 4.53 11.78 -9.53
C ALA A 264 3.46 11.50 -10.60
N ARG A 265 3.32 12.38 -11.59
CA ARG A 265 2.38 12.18 -12.71
C ARG A 265 2.76 11.00 -13.59
N ALA A 266 4.02 10.96 -14.04
CA ALA A 266 4.52 9.85 -14.85
C ALA A 266 4.35 8.51 -14.13
N ARG A 267 4.68 8.46 -12.83
CA ARG A 267 4.51 7.25 -12.04
C ARG A 267 3.04 6.86 -11.86
N ALA A 268 2.14 7.81 -11.67
CA ALA A 268 0.72 7.52 -11.53
C ALA A 268 0.13 6.92 -12.81
N ASP A 269 0.60 7.33 -13.99
CA ASP A 269 0.23 6.70 -15.26
C ASP A 269 0.68 5.24 -15.31
N ASP A 270 1.94 4.94 -14.96
CA ASP A 270 2.45 3.56 -14.91
C ASP A 270 1.67 2.67 -13.93
N LEU A 271 1.25 3.24 -12.80
CA LEU A 271 0.54 2.53 -11.73
C LEU A 271 -0.98 2.50 -11.91
N GLY A 272 -1.51 3.18 -12.91
CA GLY A 272 -2.96 3.29 -13.15
C GLY A 272 -3.72 4.08 -12.07
N VAL A 273 -3.04 5.01 -11.37
CA VAL A 273 -3.60 5.81 -10.27
C VAL A 273 -4.23 7.10 -10.85
N PRO A 274 -5.56 7.29 -10.73
CA PRO A 274 -6.22 8.54 -11.12
C PRO A 274 -5.76 9.73 -10.27
N LEU A 275 -5.35 10.81 -10.94
CA LEU A 275 -4.95 12.06 -10.32
C LEU A 275 -5.91 13.20 -10.70
N PHE A 276 -6.33 13.97 -9.70
CA PHE A 276 -7.22 15.12 -9.88
C PHE A 276 -6.65 16.36 -9.21
N VAL A 277 -6.72 17.49 -9.91
CA VAL A 277 -6.47 18.80 -9.29
C VAL A 277 -7.81 19.44 -8.96
N MET A 278 -7.96 19.96 -7.75
CA MET A 278 -9.13 20.73 -7.37
C MET A 278 -8.74 22.20 -7.21
N ASP A 279 -9.51 23.08 -7.82
CA ASP A 279 -9.39 24.51 -7.55
C ASP A 279 -10.25 24.92 -6.32
N LEU A 280 -10.19 26.20 -5.94
CA LEU A 280 -11.00 26.71 -4.82
C LEU A 280 -12.51 26.76 -5.13
N THR A 281 -12.92 26.56 -6.38
CA THR A 281 -14.34 26.39 -6.75
C THR A 281 -14.85 25.00 -6.39
N GLY A 282 -13.95 24.02 -6.26
CA GLY A 282 -14.23 22.66 -5.81
C GLY A 282 -14.58 21.68 -6.93
N ALA A 283 -14.31 22.05 -8.18
CA ALA A 283 -14.44 21.16 -9.33
C ALA A 283 -13.12 20.40 -9.56
N PRO A 284 -13.09 19.07 -9.47
CA PRO A 284 -11.87 18.30 -9.77
C PRO A 284 -11.65 18.18 -11.28
N GLU A 285 -10.44 18.51 -11.74
CA GLU A 285 -9.97 18.35 -13.11
C GLU A 285 -9.03 17.13 -13.23
N PRO A 286 -9.23 16.24 -14.22
CA PRO A 286 -8.37 15.09 -14.44
C PRO A 286 -7.03 15.52 -15.02
N VAL A 287 -5.92 15.11 -14.41
CA VAL A 287 -4.58 15.50 -14.89
C VAL A 287 -3.79 14.40 -15.58
N ASN A 288 -4.31 13.17 -15.61
CA ASN A 288 -3.64 12.02 -16.22
C ASN A 288 -4.63 11.07 -16.92
N GLY A 289 -4.13 10.07 -17.65
CA GLY A 289 -4.95 9.13 -18.43
C GLY A 289 -5.96 8.36 -17.55
N PRO A 290 -5.49 7.68 -16.49
CA PRO A 290 -6.36 6.96 -15.55
C PRO A 290 -7.49 7.81 -14.94
N ALA A 291 -7.29 9.11 -14.73
CA ALA A 291 -8.35 10.01 -14.26
C ALA A 291 -9.41 10.29 -15.31
N LYS A 292 -9.03 10.46 -16.58
CA LYS A 292 -9.98 10.61 -17.68
C LYS A 292 -10.79 9.33 -17.87
N ASP A 293 -10.15 8.18 -17.77
CA ASP A 293 -10.82 6.88 -17.84
C ASP A 293 -11.79 6.69 -16.68
N LEU A 294 -11.41 7.08 -15.46
CA LEU A 294 -12.32 7.04 -14.31
C LEU A 294 -13.55 7.92 -14.51
N ILE A 295 -13.40 9.10 -15.11
CA ILE A 295 -14.55 9.97 -15.42
C ILE A 295 -15.47 9.32 -16.44
N SER A 296 -14.91 8.76 -17.53
CA SER A 296 -15.71 8.18 -18.62
C SER A 296 -16.44 6.91 -18.18
N THR A 297 -15.78 6.06 -17.37
CA THR A 297 -16.33 4.78 -16.93
C THR A 297 -17.20 4.89 -15.68
N GLY A 298 -16.84 5.73 -14.71
CA GLY A 298 -17.48 5.73 -13.39
C GLY A 298 -16.96 4.64 -12.46
N ALA A 299 -17.74 4.34 -11.42
CA ALA A 299 -17.46 3.30 -10.43
C ALA A 299 -17.54 1.88 -10.99
#